data_AF-A0A1M6SQ34-F1
#
_entry.id   AF-A0A1M6SQ34-F1
#
_cell.length_a   1.000
_cell.length_b   1.000
_cell.length_c   1.000
_cell.angle_alpha   90.00
_cell.angle_beta   90.00
_cell.angle_gamma   90.00
#
_symmetry.space_group_name_H-M   'P 1'
#
loop_
_entity.id
_entity.type
_entity.pdbx_description
1 polymer ?
#
loop_
_entity_poly.entity_id
_entity_poly.type
_entity_poly.pdbx_seq_one_letter_code
_entity_poly.pdbx_strand_id
1 'polypeptide(L)'
;MAGKAAENMLKKIAEKVPERKREEDTKQRFRLSGSATVEMAYVMPIVLLVFVVVMNLCFYYHDKNILNAIAYETAVLGSQKERTPKGFDEGELQTHFLQRLEGKMILFSSASVNVSKNSSYITVSSSASKKRMRIHIEQRASVTEPEKYIRLLRKVKNGGESQ
;
A
#
# COMPACT_ATOMS: atom_id res chain seq x y z
N MET A 1 -3.70 -31.58 82.81
CA MET A 1 -3.13 -32.20 81.59
C MET A 1 -3.78 -31.73 80.27
N ALA A 2 -4.89 -30.98 80.28
CA ALA A 2 -5.57 -30.55 79.05
C ALA A 2 -4.92 -29.38 78.28
N GLY A 3 -4.17 -28.49 78.95
CA GLY A 3 -3.58 -27.29 78.31
C GLY A 3 -2.50 -27.57 77.26
N LYS A 4 -1.62 -28.55 77.51
CA LYS A 4 -0.54 -28.92 76.56
C LYS A 4 -1.07 -29.55 75.27
N ALA A 5 -2.21 -30.26 75.34
CA ALA A 5 -2.83 -30.85 74.17
C ALA A 5 -3.42 -29.78 73.23
N ALA A 6 -4.06 -28.76 73.81
CA ALA A 6 -4.61 -27.63 73.06
C ALA A 6 -3.51 -26.80 72.40
N GLU A 7 -2.41 -26.49 73.11
CA GLU A 7 -1.27 -25.78 72.52
C GLU A 7 -0.60 -26.56 71.38
N ASN A 8 -0.46 -27.87 71.52
CA ASN A 8 0.11 -28.71 70.46
C ASN A 8 -0.81 -28.78 69.23
N MET A 9 -2.13 -28.77 69.41
CA MET A 9 -3.08 -28.68 68.29
C MET A 9 -3.03 -27.31 67.62
N LEU A 10 -2.98 -26.22 68.39
CA LEU A 10 -2.88 -24.87 67.85
C LEU A 10 -1.57 -24.65 67.10
N LYS A 11 -0.45 -25.18 67.59
CA LYS A 11 0.84 -25.16 66.87
C LYS A 11 0.78 -25.93 65.56
N LYS A 12 0.18 -27.14 65.55
CA LYS A 12 -0.04 -27.91 64.32
C LYS A 12 -0.93 -27.19 63.31
N ILE A 13 -1.96 -26.48 63.78
CA ILE A 13 -2.84 -25.69 62.89
C ILE A 13 -2.08 -24.49 62.34
N ALA A 14 -1.36 -23.76 63.21
CA ALA A 14 -0.59 -22.58 62.82
C ALA A 14 0.57 -22.89 61.87
N GLU A 15 1.13 -24.10 61.90
CA GLU A 15 2.18 -24.55 60.97
C GLU A 15 1.59 -25.10 59.65
N LYS A 16 0.42 -25.75 59.71
CA LYS A 16 -0.23 -26.35 58.54
C LYS A 16 -0.99 -25.34 57.66
N VAL A 17 -1.34 -24.17 58.21
CA VAL A 17 -1.93 -23.05 57.46
C VAL A 17 -0.92 -22.38 56.50
N PRO A 18 0.29 -21.99 56.92
CA PRO A 18 1.28 -21.39 56.04
C PRO A 18 1.81 -22.38 55.00
N GLU A 19 1.94 -23.68 55.31
CA GLU A 19 2.31 -24.69 54.30
C GLU A 19 1.24 -24.85 53.21
N ARG A 20 -0.04 -24.93 53.58
CA ARG A 20 -1.14 -24.99 52.60
C ARG A 20 -1.20 -23.75 51.71
N LYS A 21 -1.05 -22.55 52.28
CA LYS A 21 -0.97 -21.31 51.49
C LYS A 21 0.22 -21.32 50.53
N ARG A 22 1.39 -21.79 50.99
CA ARG A 22 2.60 -21.89 50.15
C ARG A 22 2.40 -22.86 48.98
N GLU A 23 1.79 -24.02 49.21
CA GLU A 23 1.47 -24.98 48.14
C GLU A 23 0.46 -24.43 47.14
N GLU A 24 -0.60 -23.75 47.59
CA GLU A 24 -1.61 -23.14 46.72
C GLU A 24 -1.01 -22.02 45.85
N ASP A 25 -0.21 -21.12 46.45
CA ASP A 25 0.49 -20.05 45.73
C ASP A 25 1.47 -20.61 44.69
N THR A 26 2.16 -21.70 45.02
CA THR A 26 3.12 -22.34 44.11
C THR A 26 2.39 -23.01 42.94
N LYS A 27 1.26 -23.68 43.19
CA LYS A 27 0.38 -24.24 42.15
C LYS A 27 -0.23 -23.15 41.27
N GLN A 28 -0.65 -22.02 41.85
CA GLN A 28 -1.24 -20.90 41.14
C GLN A 28 -0.20 -20.20 40.25
N ARG A 29 1.03 -19.99 40.76
CA ARG A 29 2.17 -19.49 39.98
C ARG A 29 2.52 -20.41 38.81
N PHE A 30 2.55 -21.72 39.02
CA PHE A 30 2.80 -22.70 37.94
C PHE A 30 1.69 -22.67 36.88
N ARG A 31 0.42 -22.55 37.30
CA ARG A 31 -0.73 -22.37 36.38
C ARG A 31 -0.65 -21.08 35.57
N LEU A 32 -0.22 -19.97 36.19
CA LEU A 32 -0.05 -18.67 35.52
C LEU A 32 1.13 -18.69 34.52
N SER A 33 2.24 -19.35 34.84
CA SER A 33 3.39 -19.51 33.92
C SER A 33 3.08 -20.38 32.70
N GLY A 34 2.21 -21.38 32.86
CA GLY A 34 1.72 -22.19 31.73
C GLY A 34 0.86 -21.38 30.75
N SER A 35 -0.10 -20.59 31.26
CA SER A 35 -0.99 -19.75 30.42
C SER A 35 -0.22 -18.66 29.66
N ALA A 36 0.72 -17.99 30.34
CA ALA A 36 1.53 -16.93 29.72
C ALA A 36 2.37 -17.44 28.54
N THR A 37 2.87 -18.67 28.59
CA THR A 37 3.64 -19.26 27.48
C THR A 37 2.77 -19.50 26.24
N VAL A 38 1.52 -19.94 26.43
CA VAL A 38 0.56 -20.15 25.34
C VAL A 38 0.11 -18.81 24.75
N GLU A 39 -0.12 -17.81 25.60
CA GLU A 39 -0.47 -16.44 25.16
C GLU A 39 0.67 -15.80 24.35
N MET A 40 1.92 -15.94 24.79
CA MET A 40 3.08 -15.43 24.06
C MET A 40 3.38 -16.21 22.78
N ALA A 41 2.97 -17.49 22.69
CA ALA A 41 3.08 -18.26 21.46
C ALA A 41 2.23 -17.70 20.31
N TYR A 42 1.16 -16.96 20.60
CA TYR A 42 0.38 -16.23 19.58
C TYR A 42 1.02 -14.92 19.13
N VAL A 43 1.94 -14.33 19.90
CA VAL A 43 2.60 -13.08 19.54
C VAL A 43 3.48 -13.26 18.30
N MET A 44 4.26 -14.33 18.22
CA MET A 44 5.13 -14.62 17.08
C MET A 44 4.37 -14.73 15.73
N PRO A 45 3.30 -15.54 15.59
CA PRO A 45 2.55 -15.60 14.34
C PRO A 45 1.83 -14.28 14.03
N ILE A 46 1.39 -13.50 15.03
CA ILE A 46 0.81 -12.17 14.81
C ILE A 46 1.87 -11.21 14.25
N VAL A 47 3.08 -11.19 14.81
CA VAL A 47 4.18 -10.35 14.32
C VAL A 47 4.53 -10.71 12.88
N LEU A 48 4.63 -12.01 12.58
CA LEU A 48 4.89 -12.48 11.21
C LEU A 48 3.75 -12.09 10.25
N LEU A 49 2.51 -12.19 10.69
CA LEU A 49 1.35 -11.78 9.90
C LEU A 49 1.38 -10.28 9.59
N VAL A 50 1.64 -9.44 10.59
CA VAL A 50 1.79 -7.98 10.41
C VAL A 50 2.92 -7.68 9.43
N PHE A 51 4.06 -8.36 9.56
CA PHE A 51 5.19 -8.19 8.63
C PHE A 51 4.80 -8.50 7.18
N VAL A 52 4.12 -9.63 6.95
CA VAL A 52 3.64 -10.01 5.61
C VAL A 52 2.63 -9.00 5.07
N VAL A 53 1.72 -8.48 5.92
CA VAL A 53 0.74 -7.45 5.52
C VAL A 53 1.45 -6.16 5.11
N VAL A 54 2.42 -5.68 5.90
CA VAL A 54 3.20 -4.47 5.59
C VAL A 54 3.97 -4.65 4.28
N MET A 55 4.64 -5.78 4.07
CA MET A 55 5.35 -6.06 2.82
C MET A 55 4.41 -6.04 1.60
N ASN A 56 3.24 -6.68 1.70
CA ASN A 56 2.24 -6.65 0.62
C ASN A 56 1.73 -5.22 0.35
N LEU A 57 1.56 -4.41 1.39
CA LEU A 57 1.14 -3.02 1.25
C LEU A 57 2.20 -2.20 0.51
N CYS A 58 3.48 -2.35 0.87
CA CYS A 58 4.58 -1.72 0.18
C CYS A 58 4.60 -2.07 -1.31
N PHE A 59 4.49 -3.36 -1.66
CA PHE A 59 4.44 -3.79 -3.06
C PHE A 59 3.20 -3.29 -3.79
N TYR A 60 2.06 -3.22 -3.12
CA TYR A 60 0.84 -2.67 -3.70
C TYR A 60 1.00 -1.18 -4.08
N TYR A 61 1.56 -0.37 -3.17
CA TYR A 61 1.80 1.04 -3.45
C TYR A 61 2.94 1.27 -4.44
N HIS A 62 3.99 0.44 -4.40
CA HIS A 62 5.07 0.46 -5.39
C HIS A 62 4.51 0.30 -6.81
N ASP A 63 3.73 -0.75 -7.03
CA ASP A 63 3.12 -1.01 -8.34
C ASP A 63 2.13 0.09 -8.73
N LYS A 64 1.30 0.57 -7.78
CA LYS A 64 0.38 1.69 -8.02
C LYS A 64 1.11 2.95 -8.48
N ASN A 65 2.23 3.28 -7.86
CA ASN A 65 3.01 4.46 -8.19
C ASN A 65 3.68 4.34 -9.55
N ILE A 66 4.20 3.16 -9.90
CA ILE A 66 4.77 2.89 -11.23
C ILE A 66 3.72 3.05 -12.32
N LEU A 67 2.53 2.45 -12.14
CA LEU A 67 1.42 2.60 -13.08
C LEU A 67 1.02 4.07 -13.26
N ASN A 68 0.92 4.82 -12.16
CA ASN A 68 0.60 6.26 -12.21
C ASN A 68 1.64 7.05 -13.00
N ALA A 69 2.93 6.80 -12.74
CA ALA A 69 4.02 7.50 -13.41
C ALA A 69 4.03 7.23 -14.92
N ILE A 70 3.88 5.97 -15.31
CA ILE A 70 3.86 5.57 -16.73
C ILE A 70 2.59 6.09 -17.40
N ALA A 71 1.43 6.02 -16.75
CA ALA A 71 0.19 6.56 -17.31
C ALA A 71 0.29 8.08 -17.55
N TYR A 72 0.91 8.81 -16.62
CA TYR A 72 1.18 10.23 -16.78
C TYR A 72 2.17 10.49 -17.92
N GLU A 73 3.27 9.75 -17.99
CA GLU A 73 4.26 9.83 -19.07
C GLU A 73 3.61 9.61 -20.44
N THR A 74 2.80 8.55 -20.58
CA THR A 74 2.09 8.22 -21.81
C THR A 74 1.03 9.27 -22.17
N ALA A 75 0.33 9.84 -21.18
CA ALA A 75 -0.65 10.91 -21.44
C ALA A 75 0.05 12.17 -22.00
N VAL A 76 1.17 12.56 -21.39
CA VAL A 76 1.98 13.70 -21.84
C VAL A 76 2.60 13.43 -23.22
N LEU A 77 3.12 12.23 -23.46
CA LEU A 77 3.64 11.84 -24.78
C LEU A 77 2.55 11.87 -25.85
N GLY A 78 1.33 11.42 -25.53
CA GLY A 78 0.18 11.55 -26.41
C GLY A 78 -0.10 13.00 -26.77
N SER A 79 -0.09 13.89 -25.78
CA SER A 79 -0.36 15.33 -26.00
C SER A 79 0.69 15.99 -26.90
N GLN A 80 1.93 15.49 -26.86
CA GLN A 80 3.01 15.98 -27.71
C GLN A 80 2.93 15.39 -29.13
N LYS A 81 2.60 14.10 -29.27
CA LYS A 81 2.46 13.44 -30.57
C LYS A 81 1.30 13.99 -31.39
N GLU A 82 0.22 14.40 -30.75
CA GLU A 82 -0.89 15.10 -31.42
C GLU A 82 -0.41 16.37 -32.16
N ARG A 83 0.66 17.03 -31.70
CA ARG A 83 1.24 18.22 -32.37
C ARG A 83 2.15 17.87 -33.54
N THR A 84 2.61 16.62 -33.60
CA THR A 84 3.60 16.17 -34.60
C THR A 84 2.87 15.77 -35.88
N PRO A 85 3.44 15.99 -37.09
CA PRO A 85 2.80 15.59 -38.35
C PRO A 85 2.53 14.08 -38.50
N LYS A 86 3.16 13.23 -37.67
CA LYS A 86 2.86 11.79 -37.57
C LYS A 86 1.48 11.50 -36.96
N GLY A 87 0.86 12.46 -36.28
CA GLY A 87 -0.46 12.33 -35.67
C GLY A 87 -0.47 11.49 -34.37
N PHE A 88 -1.67 11.29 -33.85
CA PHE A 88 -1.94 10.48 -32.66
C PHE A 88 -2.28 9.04 -33.07
N ASP A 89 -1.46 8.10 -32.62
CA ASP A 89 -1.71 6.66 -32.75
C ASP A 89 -1.84 6.02 -31.36
N GLU A 90 -3.02 5.46 -31.08
CA GLU A 90 -3.32 4.77 -29.82
C GLU A 90 -2.47 3.51 -29.66
N GLY A 91 -2.22 2.77 -30.75
CA GLY A 91 -1.48 1.50 -30.72
C GLY A 91 -0.01 1.70 -30.33
N GLU A 92 0.64 2.70 -30.91
CA GLU A 92 2.02 3.06 -30.56
C GLU A 92 2.13 3.51 -29.09
N LEU A 93 1.17 4.28 -28.58
CA LEU A 93 1.14 4.72 -27.17
C LEU A 93 0.93 3.56 -26.20
N GLN A 94 0.04 2.62 -26.53
CA GLN A 94 -0.17 1.42 -25.72
C GLN A 94 1.08 0.54 -25.69
N THR A 95 1.74 0.39 -26.84
CA THR A 95 3.01 -0.36 -26.93
C THR A 95 4.10 0.29 -26.10
N HIS A 96 4.25 1.62 -26.18
CA HIS A 96 5.19 2.38 -25.35
C HIS A 96 4.90 2.21 -23.87
N PHE A 97 3.62 2.26 -23.47
CA PHE A 97 3.21 2.02 -22.09
C PHE A 97 3.62 0.63 -21.60
N LEU A 98 3.36 -0.42 -22.38
CA LEU A 98 3.67 -1.79 -22.02
C LEU A 98 5.19 -2.04 -21.94
N GLN A 99 5.97 -1.53 -22.90
CA GLN A 99 7.44 -1.59 -22.87
C GLN A 99 8.02 -0.89 -21.64
N ARG A 100 7.42 0.25 -21.25
CA ARG A 100 7.86 1.01 -20.07
C ARG A 100 7.52 0.30 -18.77
N LEU A 101 6.45 -0.51 -18.77
CA LEU A 101 5.96 -1.25 -17.60
C LEU A 101 6.68 -2.58 -17.39
N GLU A 102 7.22 -3.17 -18.47
CA GLU A 102 7.88 -4.46 -18.46
C GLU A 102 8.99 -4.54 -17.40
N GLY A 103 8.92 -5.55 -16.54
CA GLY A 103 9.89 -5.81 -15.49
C GLY A 103 9.86 -4.88 -14.27
N LYS A 104 8.97 -3.88 -14.22
CA LYS A 104 8.90 -2.93 -13.09
C LYS A 104 7.90 -3.30 -11.99
N MET A 105 6.89 -4.10 -12.32
CA MET A 105 5.85 -4.51 -11.38
C MET A 105 6.27 -5.74 -10.56
N ILE A 106 5.99 -5.72 -9.25
CA ILE A 106 6.34 -6.80 -8.32
C ILE A 106 5.09 -7.61 -7.96
N LEU A 107 3.99 -6.93 -7.69
CA LEU A 107 2.75 -7.55 -7.22
C LEU A 107 1.91 -8.05 -8.39
N PHE A 108 1.71 -7.27 -9.45
CA PHE A 108 0.89 -7.67 -10.61
C PHE A 108 1.74 -8.12 -11.79
N SER A 109 1.29 -9.17 -12.49
CA SER A 109 2.00 -9.74 -13.65
C SER A 109 1.75 -8.97 -14.95
N SER A 110 0.60 -8.32 -15.07
CA SER A 110 0.22 -7.56 -16.26
C SER A 110 -0.75 -6.44 -15.89
N ALA A 111 -0.71 -5.37 -16.68
CA ALA A 111 -1.70 -4.31 -16.65
C ALA A 111 -2.33 -4.16 -18.04
N SER A 112 -3.64 -3.95 -18.09
CA SER A 112 -4.31 -3.47 -19.28
C SER A 112 -4.18 -1.95 -19.36
N VAL A 113 -4.07 -1.42 -20.57
CA VAL A 113 -4.05 0.01 -20.84
C VAL A 113 -5.07 0.33 -21.92
N ASN A 114 -5.80 1.41 -21.74
CA ASN A 114 -6.69 1.98 -22.72
C ASN A 114 -6.39 3.48 -22.82
N VAL A 115 -6.06 3.90 -24.04
CA VAL A 115 -5.74 5.29 -24.37
C VAL A 115 -6.91 5.81 -25.17
N SER A 116 -7.50 6.92 -24.74
CA SER A 116 -8.60 7.57 -25.43
C SER A 116 -8.30 9.05 -25.62
N LYS A 117 -8.70 9.57 -26.78
CA LYS A 117 -8.56 10.99 -27.13
C LYS A 117 -9.89 11.70 -26.99
N ASN A 118 -9.88 12.84 -26.32
CA ASN A 118 -10.94 13.83 -26.32
C ASN A 118 -10.40 15.15 -26.94
N SER A 119 -11.28 16.06 -27.35
CA SER A 119 -10.93 17.29 -28.08
C SER A 119 -9.92 18.19 -27.37
N SER A 120 -9.87 18.14 -26.03
CA SER A 120 -8.97 18.98 -25.21
C SER A 120 -8.01 18.19 -24.32
N TYR A 121 -8.21 16.87 -24.18
CA TYR A 121 -7.48 16.02 -23.26
C TYR A 121 -7.23 14.63 -23.84
N ILE A 122 -6.07 14.07 -23.56
CA ILE A 122 -5.76 12.66 -23.77
C ILE A 122 -5.84 11.96 -22.43
N THR A 123 -6.63 10.89 -22.39
CA THR A 123 -6.90 10.10 -21.19
C THR A 123 -6.28 8.73 -21.33
N VAL A 124 -5.41 8.38 -20.40
CA VAL A 124 -4.79 7.06 -20.28
C VAL A 124 -5.35 6.40 -19.05
N SER A 125 -6.14 5.35 -19.26
CA SER A 125 -6.63 4.50 -18.19
C SER A 125 -5.85 3.20 -18.18
N SER A 126 -5.45 2.75 -16.99
CA SER A 126 -4.77 1.48 -16.82
C SER A 126 -5.31 0.72 -15.64
N SER A 127 -5.46 -0.59 -15.81
CA SER A 127 -5.98 -1.48 -14.77
C SER A 127 -5.07 -2.68 -14.60
N ALA A 128 -4.73 -3.01 -13.36
CA ALA A 128 -3.98 -4.21 -13.01
C ALA A 128 -4.78 -5.01 -11.98
N SER A 129 -4.85 -6.33 -12.14
CA SER A 129 -5.60 -7.19 -11.21
C SER A 129 -4.85 -8.48 -10.89
N LYS A 130 -4.90 -8.89 -9.61
CA LYS A 130 -4.36 -10.16 -9.15
C LYS A 130 -5.18 -10.69 -7.99
N LYS A 131 -5.78 -11.87 -8.18
CA LYS A 131 -6.67 -12.53 -7.21
C LYS A 131 -7.77 -11.56 -6.72
N ARG A 132 -7.66 -11.08 -5.47
CA ARG A 132 -8.63 -10.18 -4.82
C ARG A 132 -8.25 -8.69 -4.92
N MET A 133 -7.06 -8.36 -5.42
CA MET A 133 -6.58 -6.97 -5.50
C MET A 133 -6.74 -6.44 -6.92
N ARG A 134 -7.21 -5.20 -7.03
CA ARG A 134 -7.38 -4.49 -8.30
C ARG A 134 -6.92 -3.05 -8.13
N ILE A 135 -6.17 -2.56 -9.10
CA ILE A 135 -5.77 -1.16 -9.22
C ILE A 135 -6.38 -0.64 -10.50
N HIS A 136 -7.04 0.51 -10.42
CA HIS A 136 -7.49 1.29 -11.55
C HIS A 136 -6.90 2.70 -11.43
N ILE A 137 -6.30 3.16 -12.51
CA ILE A 137 -5.64 4.46 -12.60
C ILE A 137 -6.12 5.13 -13.88
N GLU A 138 -6.39 6.42 -13.78
CA GLU A 138 -6.72 7.27 -14.91
C GLU A 138 -5.87 8.53 -14.83
N GLN A 139 -5.15 8.84 -15.91
CA GLN A 139 -4.33 10.04 -16.03
C GLN A 139 -4.73 10.81 -17.28
N ARG A 140 -4.74 12.15 -17.16
CA ARG A 140 -5.18 13.04 -18.23
C ARG A 140 -4.12 14.09 -18.51
N ALA A 141 -3.86 14.36 -19.78
CA ALA A 141 -2.99 15.44 -20.23
C ALA A 141 -3.72 16.34 -21.23
N SER A 142 -3.59 17.65 -21.08
CA SER A 142 -4.25 18.60 -21.99
C SER A 142 -3.51 18.73 -23.31
N VAL A 143 -4.24 18.66 -24.41
CA VAL A 143 -3.74 18.96 -25.76
C VAL A 143 -3.75 20.47 -25.92
N THR A 144 -2.63 21.10 -25.63
CA THR A 144 -2.46 22.56 -25.80
C THR A 144 -1.69 22.87 -27.08
N GLU A 145 -2.02 23.98 -27.74
CA GLU A 145 -1.28 24.49 -28.90
C GLU A 145 -0.61 25.84 -28.57
N PRO A 146 0.45 25.86 -27.74
CA PRO A 146 1.09 27.11 -27.30
C PRO A 146 1.66 27.92 -28.46
N GLU A 147 2.05 27.26 -29.56
CA GLU A 147 2.60 27.93 -30.74
C GLU A 147 1.60 28.87 -31.41
N LYS A 148 0.31 28.49 -31.50
CA LYS A 148 -0.73 29.37 -32.05
C LYS A 148 -0.91 30.61 -31.18
N TYR A 149 -0.89 30.42 -29.86
CA TYR A 149 -0.99 31.50 -28.88
C TYR A 149 0.20 32.47 -28.96
N ILE A 150 1.43 31.94 -29.01
CA ILE A 150 2.65 32.76 -29.13
C ILE A 150 2.68 33.51 -30.48
N ARG A 151 2.27 32.85 -31.58
CA ARG A 151 2.16 33.51 -32.90
C ARG A 151 1.13 34.64 -32.88
N LEU A 152 -0.02 34.45 -32.22
CA LEU A 152 -1.04 35.49 -32.05
C LEU A 152 -0.48 36.68 -31.28
N LEU A 153 0.16 36.46 -30.14
CA LEU A 153 0.79 37.51 -29.34
C LEU A 153 1.81 38.30 -30.15
N ARG A 154 2.62 37.64 -30.97
CA ARG A 154 3.59 38.31 -31.86
C ARG A 154 2.90 39.16 -32.92
N LYS A 155 1.78 38.70 -33.50
CA LYS A 155 0.99 39.50 -34.46
C LYS A 155 0.36 40.74 -33.82
N VAL A 156 -0.18 40.60 -32.60
CA VAL A 156 -0.78 41.73 -31.86
C VAL A 156 0.29 42.75 -31.50
N LYS A 157 1.46 42.31 -31.02
CA LYS A 157 2.58 43.21 -30.72
C LYS A 157 3.06 43.96 -31.96
N ASN A 158 3.35 43.24 -33.04
CA ASN A 158 3.89 43.84 -34.27
C ASN A 158 2.84 44.69 -35.02
N GLY A 159 1.55 44.39 -34.87
CA GLY A 159 0.46 45.18 -35.44
C GLY A 159 0.10 46.44 -34.64
N GLY A 160 0.45 46.48 -33.35
CA GLY A 160 0.25 47.64 -32.48
C GLY A 160 1.34 48.70 -32.55
N GLU A 161 2.51 48.38 -33.13
CA GLU A 161 3.64 49.31 -33.31
C GLU A 161 3.57 50.14 -34.62
N SER A 162 2.51 49.95 -35.44
CA SER A 162 2.29 50.67 -36.71
C SER A 162 1.27 51.81 -36.63
N GLN A 163 1.02 52.37 -35.44
CA GLN A 163 0.19 53.57 -35.24
C GLN A 163 0.94 54.63 -34.44
#